data_AF-A0AA92TLK0-F1
#
_entry.id   AF-A0AA92TLK0-F1
#
_cell.length_a   1.000
_cell.length_b   1.000
_cell.length_c   1.000
_cell.angle_alpha   90.00
_cell.angle_beta   90.00
_cell.angle_gamma   90.00
#
_symmetry.space_group_name_H-M   'P 1'
#
loop_
_entity.id
_entity.type
_entity.pdbx_description
1 polymer ?
#
loop_
_entity_poly.entity_id
_entity_poly.type
_entity_poly.pdbx_seq_one_letter_code
_entity_poly.pdbx_strand_id
1 'polypeptide(L)'
;MDKTKQFIGYNAPFIMNLAVQPSLMYIFRKVVEYEGYTLKRNDFDCKPWNQLYIASAYKTRELRRALPHWSSYTFIEEFRKFFNASIYFDEAQKTCCVISSSELSSVDSIEIEPLDEYSADYDEDGSFSTSSTANLEYKLDDSVNRGSYESISKKVFRNFNIVKSVDYFGESNQFALTTQGWSEKKKRQTIIEHFYSYYIYVEEDNNKTWQLAGYWSPLIRDQNSDDYVDLCISPAAQVVEDINFKTAFLGEDNHYEKRCLLSIPNDKEADSKECDVDDDGYSYISVQDAIDDESSMEESEDEEEVMSVFFILPGKVQAYDKPYGHISWVGNKSRWPMFITDYRINTDYQYAGVSSIGDTKLFSLSLNSTNTGVISLGKFHNSVIKIDNRNCMEVKFKSDVIPDPSKLYIIRNKKYVCEKIEMEVKDDAIEPVYTGYFYMLS
;
A
#
# COMPACT_ATOMS: atom_id res chain seq x y z
N MET A 1 -14.22 21.02 -26.41
CA MET A 1 -13.77 22.43 -26.54
C MET A 1 -12.28 22.45 -26.35
N ASP A 2 -11.52 23.11 -27.22
CA ASP A 2 -10.12 23.40 -26.93
C ASP A 2 -9.99 24.59 -25.96
N LYS A 3 -8.74 24.97 -25.63
CA LYS A 3 -8.40 26.11 -24.77
C LYS A 3 -8.98 27.45 -25.27
N THR A 4 -9.54 27.52 -26.48
CA THR A 4 -10.12 28.74 -27.08
C THR A 4 -11.65 28.75 -27.08
N LYS A 5 -12.31 27.78 -26.43
CA LYS A 5 -13.78 27.62 -26.42
C LYS A 5 -14.38 27.52 -27.84
N GLN A 6 -13.59 27.18 -28.86
CA GLN A 6 -14.12 26.86 -30.19
C GLN A 6 -14.57 25.39 -30.26
N PHE A 7 -15.79 25.22 -30.75
CA PHE A 7 -16.40 23.91 -31.00
C PHE A 7 -15.79 23.32 -32.28
N ILE A 8 -14.65 22.65 -32.15
CA ILE A 8 -14.13 21.78 -33.20
C ILE A 8 -15.11 20.61 -33.35
N GLY A 9 -15.78 20.56 -34.50
CA GLY A 9 -16.87 19.63 -34.81
C GLY A 9 -16.48 18.16 -34.64
N TYR A 10 -16.69 17.65 -33.43
CA TYR A 10 -17.10 16.30 -33.10
C TYR A 10 -17.48 16.32 -31.61
N ASN A 11 -18.58 15.66 -31.22
CA ASN A 11 -18.99 15.48 -29.82
C ASN A 11 -17.97 14.59 -29.08
N ALA A 12 -16.77 15.12 -28.83
CA ALA A 12 -15.74 14.48 -28.05
C ALA A 12 -16.05 14.72 -26.56
N PRO A 13 -16.14 13.66 -25.74
CA PRO A 13 -16.26 13.82 -24.31
C PRO A 13 -15.05 14.62 -23.78
N PHE A 14 -15.29 15.55 -22.86
CA PHE A 14 -14.26 16.28 -22.16
C PHE A 14 -14.47 16.09 -20.65
N ILE A 15 -13.36 16.01 -19.91
CA ILE A 15 -13.35 15.86 -18.46
C ILE A 15 -12.95 17.21 -17.87
N MET A 16 -13.70 17.66 -16.86
CA MET A 16 -13.37 18.86 -16.07
C MET A 16 -13.05 18.42 -14.63
N ASN A 17 -12.47 19.32 -13.82
CA ASN A 17 -12.12 19.05 -12.42
C ASN A 17 -11.21 17.82 -12.29
N LEU A 18 -10.11 17.83 -13.04
CA LEU A 18 -9.16 16.74 -13.06
C LEU A 18 -8.42 16.66 -11.74
N ALA A 19 -8.37 15.47 -11.15
CA ALA A 19 -7.47 15.12 -10.05
C ALA A 19 -6.36 14.21 -10.57
N VAL A 20 -5.10 14.59 -10.34
CA VAL A 20 -3.96 13.78 -10.76
C VAL A 20 -3.78 12.57 -9.85
N GLN A 21 -3.53 11.42 -10.47
CA GLN A 21 -3.17 10.17 -9.79
C GLN A 21 -1.72 9.87 -10.21
N PRO A 22 -0.70 10.26 -9.43
CA PRO A 22 0.69 10.02 -9.82
C PRO A 22 1.09 8.56 -9.61
N SER A 23 2.00 8.05 -10.45
CA SER A 23 2.60 6.73 -10.24
C SER A 23 3.53 6.76 -9.02
N LEU A 24 3.36 5.81 -8.09
CA LEU A 24 4.17 5.72 -6.88
C LEU A 24 5.67 5.59 -7.20
N MET A 25 6.02 4.76 -8.20
CA MET A 25 7.41 4.57 -8.63
C MET A 25 8.02 5.82 -9.26
N TYR A 26 7.20 6.62 -9.97
CA TYR A 26 7.64 7.89 -10.52
C TYR A 26 7.93 8.91 -9.42
N ILE A 27 7.03 9.02 -8.43
CA ILE A 27 7.22 9.94 -7.29
C ILE A 27 8.44 9.53 -6.48
N PHE A 28 8.60 8.24 -6.15
CA PHE A 28 9.78 7.75 -5.43
C PHE A 28 11.09 8.13 -6.15
N ARG A 29 11.16 7.91 -7.46
CA ARG A 29 12.33 8.32 -8.26
C ARG A 29 12.57 9.82 -8.16
N LYS A 30 11.52 10.64 -8.25
CA LYS A 30 11.64 12.10 -8.16
C LYS A 30 12.13 12.55 -6.78
N VAL A 31 11.61 11.97 -5.70
CA VAL A 31 12.09 12.25 -4.33
C VAL A 31 13.58 11.97 -4.23
N VAL A 32 14.04 10.80 -4.67
CA VAL A 32 15.47 10.43 -4.67
C VAL A 32 16.33 11.38 -5.51
N GLU A 33 15.84 11.78 -6.70
CA GLU A 33 16.52 12.76 -7.56
C GLU A 33 16.61 14.16 -6.91
N TYR A 34 15.57 14.59 -6.20
CA TYR A 34 15.54 15.88 -5.49
C TYR A 34 16.48 15.90 -4.28
N GLU A 35 16.66 14.78 -3.59
CA GLU A 35 17.69 14.61 -2.55
C GLU A 35 19.12 14.56 -3.12
N GLY A 36 19.29 14.65 -4.44
CA GLY A 36 20.58 14.73 -5.11
C GLY A 36 21.20 13.37 -5.45
N TYR A 37 20.42 12.28 -5.43
CA TYR A 37 20.89 10.94 -5.76
C TYR A 37 20.36 10.46 -7.12
N THR A 38 21.15 9.62 -7.79
CA THR A 38 20.69 8.89 -8.98
C THR A 38 20.21 7.48 -8.61
N LEU A 39 18.93 7.17 -8.86
CA LEU A 39 18.38 5.82 -8.66
C LEU A 39 18.92 4.85 -9.72
N LYS A 40 19.76 3.89 -9.31
CA LYS A 40 20.41 2.90 -10.21
C LYS A 40 19.62 1.61 -10.36
N ARG A 41 18.97 1.17 -9.29
CA ARG A 41 18.21 -0.08 -9.24
C ARG A 41 16.98 0.11 -8.35
N ASN A 42 15.84 -0.40 -8.79
CA ASN A 42 14.64 -0.53 -7.96
C ASN A 42 13.94 -1.84 -8.30
N ASP A 43 14.04 -2.83 -7.41
CA ASP A 43 13.42 -4.15 -7.58
C ASP A 43 11.89 -4.10 -7.62
N PHE A 44 11.30 -3.03 -7.10
CA PHE A 44 9.86 -2.82 -7.09
C PHE A 44 9.36 -2.04 -8.30
N ASP A 45 10.23 -1.52 -9.18
CA ASP A 45 9.81 -0.94 -10.47
C ASP A 45 9.56 -2.04 -11.52
N CYS A 46 8.73 -3.02 -11.15
CA CYS A 46 8.34 -4.17 -11.96
C CYS A 46 6.85 -4.46 -11.80
N LYS A 47 6.27 -5.26 -12.71
CA LYS A 47 4.87 -5.65 -12.60
C LYS A 47 4.65 -6.57 -11.38
N PRO A 48 3.60 -6.36 -10.57
CA PRO A 48 2.53 -5.37 -10.71
C PRO A 48 2.78 -4.01 -10.03
N TRP A 49 3.84 -3.89 -9.25
CA TRP A 49 4.10 -2.75 -8.36
C TRP A 49 4.33 -1.42 -9.10
N ASN A 50 4.88 -1.47 -10.32
CA ASN A 50 4.96 -0.29 -11.19
C ASN A 50 3.60 0.19 -11.74
N GLN A 51 2.52 -0.55 -11.45
CA GLN A 51 1.14 -0.15 -11.73
C GLN A 51 0.46 0.45 -10.50
N LEU A 52 1.19 0.73 -9.42
CA LEU A 52 0.68 1.46 -8.26
C LEU A 52 0.64 2.97 -8.52
N TYR A 53 -0.52 3.54 -8.23
CA TYR A 53 -0.82 4.95 -8.34
C TYR A 53 -1.35 5.45 -7.00
N ILE A 54 -1.01 6.70 -6.70
CA ILE A 54 -1.47 7.41 -5.49
C ILE A 54 -2.86 7.97 -5.78
N ALA A 55 -3.78 7.66 -4.88
CA ALA A 55 -5.18 8.03 -4.93
C ALA A 55 -5.36 9.48 -4.43
N SER A 56 -5.94 10.36 -5.24
CA SER A 56 -6.18 11.76 -4.84
C SER A 56 -7.52 12.29 -5.34
N ALA A 57 -8.19 13.12 -4.54
CA ALA A 57 -9.41 13.82 -4.92
C ALA A 57 -9.20 15.31 -5.23
N TYR A 58 -7.99 15.84 -5.04
CA TYR A 58 -7.67 17.26 -5.20
C TYR A 58 -7.75 17.67 -6.67
N LYS A 59 -8.53 18.71 -6.99
CA LYS A 59 -8.84 19.20 -8.35
C LYS A 59 -7.69 20.01 -8.94
N THR A 60 -6.51 19.41 -8.97
CA THR A 60 -5.28 20.03 -9.42
C THR A 60 -4.52 19.12 -10.39
N ARG A 61 -3.66 19.77 -11.19
CA ARG A 61 -2.68 19.09 -12.05
C ARG A 61 -1.30 18.99 -11.42
N GLU A 62 -1.12 19.58 -10.23
CA GLU A 62 0.13 19.58 -9.50
C GLU A 62 0.31 18.26 -8.74
N LEU A 63 1.34 17.49 -9.10
CA LEU A 63 1.60 16.21 -8.45
C LEU A 63 1.85 16.35 -6.94
N ARG A 64 2.51 17.43 -6.51
CA ARG A 64 2.82 17.70 -5.10
C ARG A 64 1.58 17.77 -4.20
N ARG A 65 0.45 18.25 -4.73
CA ARG A 65 -0.80 18.38 -3.97
C ARG A 65 -1.47 17.02 -3.75
N ALA A 66 -1.20 16.04 -4.61
CA ALA A 66 -1.67 14.65 -4.46
C ALA A 66 -0.82 13.83 -3.48
N LEU A 67 0.19 14.44 -2.83
CA LEU A 67 1.04 13.79 -1.86
C LEU A 67 0.67 14.26 -0.44
N PRO A 68 0.96 13.44 0.58
CA PRO A 68 0.90 13.88 1.96
C PRO A 68 1.97 14.95 2.25
N HIS A 69 1.79 15.69 3.35
CA HIS A 69 2.76 16.63 3.91
C HIS A 69 3.90 15.90 4.61
N TRP A 70 4.54 14.98 3.89
CA TRP A 70 5.70 14.24 4.37
C TRP A 70 6.99 14.90 3.93
N SER A 71 8.01 14.86 4.79
CA SER A 71 9.38 15.08 4.34
C SER A 71 9.81 13.99 3.35
N SER A 72 10.87 14.25 2.57
CA SER A 72 11.49 13.24 1.71
C SER A 72 11.90 12.00 2.51
N TYR A 73 12.38 12.18 3.74
CA TYR A 73 12.78 11.09 4.62
C TYR A 73 11.59 10.23 5.01
N THR A 74 10.50 10.84 5.48
CA THR A 74 9.25 10.14 5.82
C THR A 74 8.69 9.38 4.63
N PHE A 75 8.68 9.97 3.43
CA PHE A 75 8.27 9.26 2.22
C PHE A 75 9.13 8.03 1.92
N ILE A 76 10.47 8.15 2.03
CA ILE A 76 11.40 7.05 1.79
C ILE A 76 11.20 5.94 2.83
N GLU A 77 11.00 6.29 4.10
CA GLU A 77 10.74 5.34 5.18
C GLU A 77 9.39 4.63 5.02
N GLU A 78 8.33 5.34 4.67
CA GLU A 78 7.02 4.72 4.41
C GLU A 78 7.06 3.81 3.18
N PHE A 79 7.79 4.18 2.13
CA PHE A 79 8.05 3.31 0.98
C PHE A 79 8.81 2.04 1.41
N ARG A 80 9.83 2.19 2.26
CA ARG A 80 10.63 1.09 2.81
C ARG A 80 9.76 0.12 3.62
N LYS A 81 8.92 0.65 4.52
CA LYS A 81 7.97 -0.12 5.33
C LYS A 81 6.97 -0.85 4.45
N PHE A 82 6.33 -0.15 3.50
CA PHE A 82 5.29 -0.71 2.64
C PHE A 82 5.76 -1.93 1.83
N PHE A 83 6.95 -1.85 1.23
CA PHE A 83 7.50 -2.94 0.41
C PHE A 83 8.39 -3.93 1.17
N ASN A 84 8.66 -3.68 2.46
CA ASN A 84 9.74 -4.32 3.19
C ASN A 84 11.06 -4.28 2.38
N ALA A 85 11.42 -3.08 1.92
CA ALA A 85 12.59 -2.85 1.08
C ALA A 85 13.85 -2.58 1.92
N SER A 86 15.02 -2.82 1.33
CA SER A 86 16.29 -2.26 1.80
C SER A 86 16.71 -1.16 0.82
N ILE A 87 16.96 0.03 1.33
CA ILE A 87 17.31 1.20 0.52
C ILE A 87 18.73 1.62 0.90
N TYR A 88 19.61 1.70 -0.10
CA TYR A 88 21.01 2.01 0.06
C TYR A 88 21.34 3.32 -0.63
N PHE A 89 21.93 4.25 0.11
CA PHE A 89 22.43 5.52 -0.39
C PHE A 89 23.95 5.49 -0.38
N ASP A 90 24.56 5.55 -1.56
CA ASP A 90 25.99 5.74 -1.72
C ASP A 90 26.27 7.24 -1.77
N GLU A 91 26.79 7.77 -0.67
CA GLU A 91 27.11 9.19 -0.52
C GLU A 91 28.28 9.63 -1.41
N ALA A 92 29.24 8.75 -1.67
CA ALA A 92 30.43 9.07 -2.46
C ALA A 92 30.10 9.17 -3.95
N GLN A 93 29.26 8.25 -4.46
CA GLN A 93 28.82 8.25 -5.86
C GLN A 93 27.52 9.02 -6.08
N LYS A 94 26.84 9.46 -5.02
CA LYS A 94 25.49 10.05 -5.05
C LYS A 94 24.51 9.15 -5.82
N THR A 95 24.49 7.87 -5.45
CA THR A 95 23.58 6.88 -6.05
C THR A 95 22.69 6.21 -5.02
N CYS A 96 21.53 5.73 -5.45
CA CYS A 96 20.57 5.02 -4.61
C CYS A 96 20.19 3.68 -5.26
N CYS A 97 20.07 2.63 -4.45
CA CYS A 97 19.54 1.32 -4.87
C CYS A 97 18.46 0.86 -3.90
N VAL A 98 17.37 0.33 -4.44
CA VAL A 98 16.27 -0.28 -3.68
C VAL A 98 16.22 -1.77 -3.99
N ILE A 99 16.46 -2.59 -2.97
CA ILE A 99 16.59 -4.03 -3.07
C ILE A 99 15.48 -4.72 -2.28
N SER A 100 14.95 -5.82 -2.81
CA SER A 100 14.00 -6.65 -2.07
C SER A 100 14.70 -7.39 -0.92
N SER A 101 14.12 -7.36 0.29
CA SER A 101 14.64 -8.09 1.45
C SER A 101 14.78 -9.61 1.22
N SER A 102 14.03 -10.19 0.27
CA SER A 102 14.17 -11.61 -0.10
C SER A 102 15.52 -11.93 -0.76
N GLU A 103 16.13 -10.98 -1.45
CA GLU A 103 17.45 -11.10 -2.06
C GLU A 103 18.60 -10.83 -1.07
N LEU A 104 18.31 -10.28 0.12
CA LEU A 104 19.33 -10.01 1.14
C LEU A 104 20.08 -11.28 1.56
N SER A 105 19.42 -12.45 1.48
CA SER A 105 20.01 -13.77 1.74
C SER A 105 21.12 -14.18 0.76
N SER A 106 21.22 -13.50 -0.38
CA SER A 106 22.23 -13.71 -1.43
C SER A 106 23.36 -12.67 -1.43
N VAL A 107 23.31 -11.70 -0.50
CA VAL A 107 24.32 -10.64 -0.36
C VAL A 107 25.63 -11.23 0.20
N ASP A 108 26.76 -10.71 -0.29
CA ASP A 108 28.08 -11.03 0.22
C ASP A 108 28.12 -10.87 1.75
N SER A 109 28.50 -11.93 2.45
CA SER A 109 28.65 -11.90 3.90
C SER A 109 30.04 -11.43 4.30
N ILE A 110 30.12 -10.59 5.33
CA ILE A 110 31.39 -10.22 5.97
C ILE A 110 31.63 -11.18 7.13
N GLU A 111 32.72 -11.95 7.08
CA GLU A 111 33.23 -12.66 8.25
C GLU A 111 33.99 -11.69 9.15
N ILE A 112 33.60 -11.62 10.42
CA ILE A 112 34.32 -10.83 11.42
C ILE A 112 34.75 -11.71 12.59
N GLU A 113 35.96 -11.48 13.10
CA GLU A 113 36.46 -12.09 14.32
C GLU A 113 36.33 -11.12 15.50
N PRO A 114 35.56 -11.47 16.55
CA PRO A 114 35.46 -10.67 17.77
C PRO A 114 36.82 -10.52 18.47
N LEU A 115 37.13 -9.31 18.94
CA LEU A 115 38.35 -9.02 19.70
C LEU A 115 38.28 -9.53 21.15
N ASP A 116 37.10 -9.54 21.76
CA ASP A 116 36.84 -9.91 23.16
C ASP A 116 35.60 -10.83 23.31
N GLU A 117 35.26 -11.23 24.54
CA GLU A 117 33.95 -11.81 24.86
C GLU A 117 32.84 -10.81 24.51
N TYR A 118 31.85 -11.24 23.73
CA TYR A 118 30.71 -10.40 23.35
C TYR A 118 29.79 -10.18 24.54
N SER A 119 29.22 -8.98 24.68
CA SER A 119 28.06 -8.74 25.55
C SER A 119 26.78 -9.06 24.79
N ALA A 120 25.81 -9.64 25.50
CA ALA A 120 24.48 -9.85 24.97
C ALA A 120 23.49 -9.12 25.86
N ASP A 121 22.81 -8.14 25.29
CA ASP A 121 21.72 -7.42 25.94
C ASP A 121 20.41 -8.11 25.55
N TYR A 122 19.74 -8.67 26.55
CA TYR A 122 18.43 -9.31 26.39
C TYR A 122 17.34 -8.29 26.70
N ASP A 123 16.48 -8.07 25.71
CA ASP A 123 15.27 -7.27 25.84
C ASP A 123 14.04 -8.17 25.72
N GLU A 124 13.20 -8.19 26.76
CA GLU A 124 11.99 -9.02 26.80
C GLU A 124 10.96 -8.59 25.75
N ASP A 125 10.90 -7.29 25.47
CA ASP A 125 10.01 -6.67 24.48
C ASP A 125 10.67 -6.62 23.08
N GLY A 126 12.00 -6.76 23.03
CA GLY A 126 12.81 -6.77 21.82
C GLY A 126 13.21 -5.36 21.38
N SER A 127 14.52 -5.08 21.37
CA SER A 127 15.05 -3.75 21.08
C SER A 127 15.06 -3.39 19.60
N PHE A 128 14.89 -4.37 18.70
CA PHE A 128 14.92 -4.20 17.25
C PHE A 128 13.54 -4.43 16.62
N SER A 129 12.68 -3.41 16.71
CA SER A 129 11.40 -3.37 16.00
C SER A 129 11.58 -2.72 14.63
N THR A 130 11.50 -3.53 13.59
CA THR A 130 11.44 -3.05 12.20
C THR A 130 10.16 -3.56 11.57
N SER A 131 9.78 -3.01 10.41
CA SER A 131 8.70 -3.56 9.58
C SER A 131 8.90 -5.03 9.20
N SER A 132 10.10 -5.59 9.39
CA SER A 132 10.42 -7.01 9.20
C SER A 132 10.07 -7.89 10.41
N THR A 133 10.10 -7.37 11.64
CA THR A 133 9.97 -8.18 12.87
C THR A 133 8.65 -7.94 13.63
N ALA A 134 8.09 -6.73 13.55
CA ALA A 134 6.87 -6.36 14.25
C ALA A 134 5.59 -6.95 13.62
N ASN A 135 4.47 -6.92 14.35
CA ASN A 135 3.17 -7.03 13.69
C ASN A 135 2.96 -5.80 12.80
N LEU A 136 2.24 -5.95 11.70
CA LEU A 136 1.98 -4.86 10.75
C LEU A 136 0.50 -4.61 10.63
N GLU A 137 0.10 -3.35 10.63
CA GLU A 137 -1.26 -2.95 10.30
C GLU A 137 -1.29 -1.74 9.39
N TYR A 138 -2.40 -1.58 8.66
CA TYR A 138 -2.59 -0.39 7.86
C TYR A 138 -3.22 0.70 8.71
N LYS A 139 -2.65 1.90 8.62
CA LYS A 139 -3.39 3.12 8.93
C LYS A 139 -4.27 3.42 7.71
N LEU A 140 -5.54 3.04 7.78
CA LEU A 140 -6.50 3.29 6.69
C LEU A 140 -6.94 4.76 6.71
N ASP A 141 -7.20 5.31 5.52
CA ASP A 141 -7.78 6.66 5.40
C ASP A 141 -9.17 6.75 6.05
N ASP A 142 -9.62 7.98 6.28
CA ASP A 142 -10.90 8.33 6.89
C ASP A 142 -12.04 8.44 5.85
N SER A 143 -11.86 7.83 4.67
CA SER A 143 -12.85 7.89 3.59
C SER A 143 -14.22 7.42 4.06
N VAL A 144 -15.23 8.25 3.82
CA VAL A 144 -16.63 8.00 4.23
C VAL A 144 -17.22 6.70 3.68
N ASN A 145 -16.60 6.14 2.64
CA ASN A 145 -17.01 4.90 1.97
C ASN A 145 -16.13 3.70 2.34
N ARG A 146 -15.34 3.77 3.41
CA ARG A 146 -14.67 2.59 3.98
C ARG A 146 -15.69 1.59 4.50
N GLY A 147 -15.53 0.33 4.12
CA GLY A 147 -16.35 -0.76 4.62
C GLY A 147 -16.16 -0.99 6.13
N SER A 148 -17.23 -1.27 6.86
CA SER A 148 -17.13 -1.50 8.31
C SER A 148 -16.34 -2.76 8.71
N TYR A 149 -16.07 -3.64 7.74
CA TYR A 149 -15.48 -4.96 7.96
C TYR A 149 -14.19 -5.19 7.15
N GLU A 150 -13.56 -4.13 6.62
CA GLU A 150 -12.35 -4.28 5.79
C GLU A 150 -11.17 -4.89 6.57
N SER A 151 -11.08 -4.61 7.87
CA SER A 151 -10.04 -5.11 8.77
C SER A 151 -10.63 -5.77 10.02
N ILE A 152 -10.14 -6.96 10.36
CA ILE A 152 -10.45 -7.66 11.61
C ILE A 152 -9.21 -7.56 12.50
N SER A 153 -9.34 -6.96 13.68
CA SER A 153 -8.21 -6.75 14.61
C SER A 153 -7.76 -8.05 15.29
N LYS A 154 -6.52 -8.07 15.80
CA LYS A 154 -5.98 -9.16 16.64
C LYS A 154 -6.89 -9.50 17.82
N LYS A 155 -7.47 -8.48 18.48
CA LYS A 155 -8.40 -8.69 19.60
C LYS A 155 -9.63 -9.49 19.18
N VAL A 156 -10.15 -9.27 17.97
CA VAL A 156 -11.28 -10.05 17.45
C VAL A 156 -10.84 -11.48 17.11
N PHE A 157 -9.72 -11.65 16.40
CA PHE A 157 -9.19 -12.99 16.08
C PHE A 157 -8.92 -13.85 17.32
N ARG A 158 -8.45 -13.25 18.43
CA ARG A 158 -8.18 -13.96 19.68
C ARG A 158 -9.45 -14.40 20.42
N ASN A 159 -10.54 -13.64 20.28
CA ASN A 159 -11.75 -13.83 21.09
C ASN A 159 -12.86 -14.61 20.35
N PHE A 160 -12.79 -14.74 19.04
CA PHE A 160 -13.79 -15.46 18.24
C PHE A 160 -13.22 -16.73 17.62
N ASN A 161 -14.10 -17.73 17.49
CA ASN A 161 -13.72 -19.00 16.89
C ASN A 161 -13.54 -18.84 15.37
N ILE A 162 -12.44 -19.35 14.83
CA ILE A 162 -12.16 -19.36 13.39
C ILE A 162 -12.36 -20.80 12.87
N VAL A 163 -13.23 -20.97 11.89
CA VAL A 163 -13.51 -22.27 11.26
C VAL A 163 -13.08 -22.23 9.80
N LYS A 164 -12.16 -23.14 9.43
CA LYS A 164 -11.81 -23.37 8.03
C LYS A 164 -12.95 -24.08 7.32
N SER A 165 -13.44 -23.50 6.23
CA SER A 165 -14.46 -24.13 5.39
C SER A 165 -13.90 -25.30 4.60
N VAL A 166 -14.72 -26.33 4.40
CA VAL A 166 -14.43 -27.47 3.52
C VAL A 166 -15.48 -27.49 2.41
N ASP A 167 -15.04 -27.44 1.16
CA ASP A 167 -15.91 -27.56 -0.02
C ASP A 167 -15.47 -28.70 -0.93
N TYR A 168 -16.43 -29.53 -1.34
CA TYR A 168 -16.23 -30.60 -2.33
C TYR A 168 -16.80 -30.23 -3.72
N PHE A 169 -17.60 -29.15 -3.83
CA PHE A 169 -18.46 -28.88 -5.00
C PHE A 169 -18.22 -27.54 -5.73
N GLY A 170 -17.06 -26.89 -5.50
CA GLY A 170 -16.68 -25.66 -6.22
C GLY A 170 -17.34 -24.37 -5.70
N GLU A 171 -16.99 -23.23 -6.31
CA GLU A 171 -17.24 -21.85 -5.81
C GLU A 171 -18.73 -21.45 -5.68
N SER A 172 -19.66 -22.19 -6.28
CA SER A 172 -21.08 -21.78 -6.39
C SER A 172 -21.94 -22.00 -5.14
N ASN A 173 -21.45 -22.73 -4.12
CA ASN A 173 -22.18 -23.02 -2.87
C ASN A 173 -21.36 -22.66 -1.62
N GLN A 174 -20.84 -21.44 -1.58
CA GLN A 174 -19.86 -21.00 -0.59
C GLN A 174 -20.19 -21.45 0.84
N PHE A 175 -19.33 -22.30 1.42
CA PHE A 175 -19.42 -22.86 2.78
C PHE A 175 -20.75 -23.56 3.15
N ALA A 176 -21.56 -23.98 2.17
CA ALA A 176 -22.89 -24.55 2.42
C ALA A 176 -22.82 -25.82 3.30
N LEU A 177 -21.83 -26.68 3.06
CA LEU A 177 -21.59 -27.88 3.88
C LEU A 177 -21.07 -27.51 5.28
N THR A 178 -20.09 -26.61 5.35
CA THR A 178 -19.48 -26.15 6.61
C THR A 178 -20.53 -25.59 7.56
N THR A 179 -21.46 -24.81 7.05
CA THR A 179 -22.47 -24.07 7.82
C THR A 179 -23.81 -24.80 7.94
N GLN A 180 -23.94 -25.99 7.36
CA GLN A 180 -25.17 -26.78 7.39
C GLN A 180 -25.58 -27.07 8.83
N GLY A 181 -26.83 -26.75 9.18
CA GLY A 181 -27.37 -26.98 10.52
C GLY A 181 -26.80 -26.08 11.62
N TRP A 182 -26.00 -25.06 11.29
CA TRP A 182 -25.54 -24.09 12.29
C TRP A 182 -26.71 -23.25 12.80
N SER A 183 -26.78 -23.09 14.12
CA SER A 183 -27.70 -22.13 14.74
C SER A 183 -27.28 -20.69 14.41
N GLU A 184 -28.23 -19.76 14.46
CA GLU A 184 -27.95 -18.33 14.25
C GLU A 184 -26.87 -17.80 15.21
N LYS A 185 -26.89 -18.25 16.47
CA LYS A 185 -25.84 -17.92 17.45
C LYS A 185 -24.47 -18.38 16.97
N LYS A 186 -24.37 -19.62 16.47
CA LYS A 186 -23.09 -20.17 15.99
C LYS A 186 -22.56 -19.38 14.79
N LYS A 187 -23.43 -19.01 13.84
CA LYS A 187 -23.05 -18.17 12.68
C LYS A 187 -22.49 -16.82 13.14
N ARG A 188 -23.14 -16.15 14.09
CA ARG A 188 -22.72 -14.83 14.61
C ARG A 188 -21.49 -14.84 15.50
N GLN A 189 -21.09 -16.00 16.02
CA GLN A 189 -19.93 -16.14 16.91
C GLN A 189 -18.73 -16.83 16.23
N THR A 190 -18.77 -17.00 14.92
CA THR A 190 -17.73 -17.70 14.16
C THR A 190 -17.27 -16.87 12.98
N ILE A 191 -15.95 -16.74 12.83
CA ILE A 191 -15.31 -16.26 11.61
C ILE A 191 -15.04 -17.48 10.74
N ILE A 192 -15.43 -17.43 9.46
CA ILE A 192 -15.11 -18.50 8.50
C ILE A 192 -13.86 -18.10 7.72
N GLU A 193 -12.88 -18.99 7.67
CA GLU A 193 -11.74 -18.87 6.76
C GLU A 193 -11.99 -19.79 5.55
N HIS A 194 -11.98 -19.22 4.34
CA HIS A 194 -12.20 -19.94 3.10
C HIS A 194 -11.29 -19.40 2.01
N PHE A 195 -10.43 -20.25 1.44
CA PHE A 195 -9.38 -19.87 0.49
C PHE A 195 -8.61 -18.60 0.92
N TYR A 196 -8.13 -18.58 2.16
CA TYR A 196 -7.39 -17.46 2.76
C TYR A 196 -8.16 -16.13 2.85
N SER A 197 -9.48 -16.18 2.72
CA SER A 197 -10.38 -15.04 2.92
C SER A 197 -11.26 -15.27 4.14
N TYR A 198 -11.50 -14.21 4.90
CA TYR A 198 -12.37 -14.29 6.07
C TYR A 198 -13.80 -13.85 5.73
N TYR A 199 -14.77 -14.51 6.33
CA TYR A 199 -16.18 -14.18 6.19
C TYR A 199 -16.84 -14.10 7.56
N ILE A 200 -17.68 -13.09 7.73
CA ILE A 200 -18.50 -12.89 8.93
C ILE A 200 -19.98 -12.87 8.56
N TYR A 201 -20.83 -13.20 9.52
CA TYR A 201 -22.27 -13.21 9.31
C TYR A 201 -22.87 -11.87 9.76
N VAL A 202 -23.30 -11.06 8.79
CA VAL A 202 -23.80 -9.70 8.99
C VAL A 202 -25.32 -9.69 8.88
N GLU A 203 -25.96 -8.77 9.60
CA GLU A 203 -27.39 -8.49 9.49
C GLU A 203 -27.59 -7.00 9.24
N GLU A 204 -28.04 -6.67 8.03
CA GLU A 204 -28.32 -5.30 7.56
C GLU A 204 -29.71 -5.29 6.92
N ASP A 205 -30.57 -4.35 7.30
CA ASP A 205 -31.92 -4.17 6.74
C ASP A 205 -32.77 -5.46 6.68
N ASN A 206 -32.69 -6.28 7.74
CA ASN A 206 -33.31 -7.61 7.86
C ASN A 206 -32.78 -8.68 6.90
N ASN A 207 -31.74 -8.38 6.11
CA ASN A 207 -31.03 -9.36 5.31
C ASN A 207 -29.84 -9.92 6.11
N LYS A 208 -29.69 -11.25 6.11
CA LYS A 208 -28.61 -11.93 6.82
C LYS A 208 -27.75 -12.70 5.84
N THR A 209 -26.51 -12.27 5.70
CA THR A 209 -25.61 -12.85 4.70
C THR A 209 -24.20 -13.01 5.26
N TRP A 210 -23.46 -13.94 4.70
CA TRP A 210 -22.02 -13.99 4.86
C TRP A 210 -21.41 -12.87 4.01
N GLN A 211 -20.60 -12.01 4.61
CA GLN A 211 -19.88 -10.96 3.91
C GLN A 211 -18.36 -11.20 4.05
N LEU A 212 -17.63 -10.90 2.97
CA LEU A 212 -16.17 -10.90 2.98
C LEU A 212 -15.68 -9.85 3.98
N ALA A 213 -14.70 -10.19 4.79
CA ALA A 213 -14.12 -9.31 5.80
C ALA A 213 -12.61 -9.51 5.92
N GLY A 214 -11.94 -8.57 6.57
CA GLY A 214 -10.54 -8.70 6.97
C GLY A 214 -9.55 -8.79 5.81
N TYR A 215 -9.86 -8.23 4.64
CA TYR A 215 -8.92 -8.19 3.52
C TYR A 215 -7.73 -7.25 3.80
N TRP A 216 -7.93 -6.22 4.64
CA TRP A 216 -6.89 -5.36 5.21
C TRP A 216 -6.54 -5.69 6.67
N SER A 217 -6.87 -6.90 7.14
CA SER A 217 -6.47 -7.34 8.48
C SER A 217 -4.96 -7.22 8.68
N PRO A 218 -4.51 -6.98 9.93
CA PRO A 218 -3.10 -6.91 10.26
C PRO A 218 -2.38 -8.22 9.97
N LEU A 219 -1.08 -8.13 9.68
CA LEU A 219 -0.18 -9.28 9.68
C LEU A 219 0.32 -9.50 11.11
N ILE A 220 -0.19 -10.56 11.75
CA ILE A 220 0.18 -10.91 13.12
C ILE A 220 1.31 -11.95 13.07
N ARG A 221 2.54 -11.50 13.32
CA ARG A 221 3.75 -12.34 13.41
C ARG A 221 3.95 -12.89 14.82
N ASP A 222 3.71 -12.07 15.84
CA ASP A 222 3.74 -12.46 17.25
C ASP A 222 2.36 -12.22 17.89
N GLN A 223 1.75 -13.32 18.35
CA GLN A 223 0.45 -13.30 19.02
C GLN A 223 0.53 -12.72 20.44
N ASN A 224 1.73 -12.65 21.04
CA ASN A 224 1.95 -12.18 22.40
C ASN A 224 2.31 -10.69 22.45
N SER A 225 3.08 -10.18 21.48
CA SER A 225 3.37 -8.74 21.37
C SER A 225 2.15 -7.95 20.90
N ASP A 226 1.86 -6.86 21.58
CA ASP A 226 0.83 -5.89 21.19
C ASP A 226 1.42 -4.71 20.39
N ASP A 227 2.69 -4.79 20.02
CA ASP A 227 3.37 -3.78 19.21
C ASP A 227 3.02 -3.94 17.74
N TYR A 228 2.77 -2.80 17.09
CA TYR A 228 2.50 -2.70 15.67
C TYR A 228 3.39 -1.64 15.04
N VAL A 229 3.77 -1.90 13.79
CA VAL A 229 4.23 -0.86 12.88
C VAL A 229 3.09 -0.55 11.94
N ASP A 230 2.64 0.71 11.98
CA ASP A 230 1.66 1.23 11.04
C ASP A 230 2.28 1.44 9.66
N LEU A 231 1.53 1.06 8.64
CA LEU A 231 1.80 1.38 7.25
C LEU A 231 0.89 2.55 6.84
N CYS A 232 1.48 3.72 6.61
CA CYS A 232 0.75 4.92 6.19
C CYS A 232 0.55 4.98 4.67
N ILE A 233 1.26 4.15 3.90
CA ILE A 233 0.87 3.84 2.50
C ILE A 233 -0.18 2.74 2.55
N SER A 234 -1.44 3.08 2.29
CA SER A 234 -2.58 2.18 2.53
C SER A 234 -3.42 1.92 1.27
N PRO A 235 -4.22 0.85 1.22
CA PRO A 235 -5.07 0.55 0.06
C PRO A 235 -6.23 1.54 -0.03
N ALA A 236 -6.42 2.25 -1.13
CA ALA A 236 -7.54 3.19 -1.31
C ALA A 236 -8.93 2.55 -1.12
N ALA A 237 -9.87 3.29 -0.49
CA ALA A 237 -11.26 2.86 -0.42
C ALA A 237 -11.91 2.89 -1.81
N GLN A 238 -12.94 2.05 -2.01
CA GLN A 238 -13.68 1.98 -3.26
C GLN A 238 -15.18 2.08 -3.00
N VAL A 239 -15.88 2.81 -3.87
CA VAL A 239 -17.34 2.93 -3.82
C VAL A 239 -17.93 2.65 -5.18
N VAL A 240 -19.14 2.09 -5.22
CA VAL A 240 -19.90 1.90 -6.45
C VAL A 240 -21.08 2.85 -6.42
N GLU A 241 -21.07 3.82 -7.34
CA GLU A 241 -22.07 4.89 -7.39
C GLU A 241 -22.70 5.00 -8.78
N ASP A 242 -23.93 5.54 -8.82
CA ASP A 242 -24.60 5.89 -10.06
C ASP A 242 -24.07 7.22 -10.60
N ILE A 243 -23.20 7.14 -11.61
CA ILE A 243 -22.60 8.31 -12.24
C ILE A 243 -23.54 8.89 -13.28
N ASN A 244 -23.79 10.21 -13.16
CA ASN A 244 -24.57 10.98 -14.12
C ASN A 244 -23.71 11.40 -15.32
N PHE A 245 -24.03 10.86 -16.49
CA PHE A 245 -23.49 11.27 -17.78
C PHE A 245 -24.44 12.27 -18.43
N LYS A 246 -24.03 13.53 -18.47
CA LYS A 246 -24.74 14.61 -19.16
C LYS A 246 -24.16 14.84 -20.55
N THR A 247 -25.03 15.17 -21.49
CA THR A 247 -24.62 15.72 -22.79
C THR A 247 -24.74 17.24 -22.76
N ALA A 248 -23.99 17.93 -23.62
CA ALA A 248 -24.04 19.39 -23.74
C ALA A 248 -25.28 19.89 -24.52
N PHE A 249 -26.19 19.00 -24.91
CA PHE A 249 -27.37 19.33 -25.70
C PHE A 249 -28.56 19.68 -24.78
N LEU A 250 -29.13 20.86 -25.00
CA LEU A 250 -30.36 21.28 -24.33
C LEU A 250 -31.52 20.34 -24.68
N GLY A 251 -32.06 19.64 -23.69
CA GLY A 251 -33.25 18.79 -23.81
C GLY A 251 -33.02 17.28 -23.87
N GLU A 252 -31.77 16.80 -23.75
CA GLU A 252 -31.51 15.37 -23.55
C GLU A 252 -31.61 14.97 -22.06
N ASP A 253 -32.16 13.79 -21.80
CA ASP A 253 -32.29 13.24 -20.44
C ASP A 253 -30.92 12.83 -19.87
N ASN A 254 -30.76 12.98 -18.56
CA ASN A 254 -29.58 12.47 -17.85
C ASN A 254 -29.50 10.94 -17.98
N HIS A 255 -28.30 10.42 -18.24
CA HIS A 255 -28.06 8.99 -18.26
C HIS A 255 -27.23 8.58 -17.05
N TYR A 256 -27.73 7.65 -16.23
CA TYR A 256 -27.05 7.19 -15.03
C TYR A 256 -26.49 5.79 -15.23
N GLU A 257 -25.23 5.56 -14.86
CA GLU A 257 -24.64 4.22 -14.85
C GLU A 257 -23.79 3.98 -13.61
N LYS A 258 -23.90 2.78 -13.04
CA LYS A 258 -23.01 2.35 -11.96
C LYS A 258 -21.56 2.30 -12.43
N ARG A 259 -20.68 2.89 -11.61
CA ARG A 259 -19.22 2.83 -11.77
C ARG A 259 -18.56 2.59 -10.43
N CYS A 260 -17.50 1.81 -10.46
CA CYS A 260 -16.59 1.71 -9.33
C CYS A 260 -15.64 2.92 -9.36
N LEU A 261 -15.52 3.60 -8.23
CA LEU A 261 -14.72 4.80 -8.02
C LEU A 261 -13.76 4.57 -6.86
N LEU A 262 -12.65 5.31 -6.86
CA LEU A 262 -11.86 5.49 -5.64
C LEU A 262 -12.61 6.50 -4.77
N SER A 263 -12.66 6.25 -3.46
CA SER A 263 -13.22 7.19 -2.48
C SER A 263 -12.09 7.65 -1.58
N ILE A 264 -11.67 8.90 -1.71
CA ILE A 264 -10.58 9.50 -0.94
C ILE A 264 -11.11 10.79 -0.32
N PRO A 265 -10.73 11.13 0.94
CA PRO A 265 -11.03 12.44 1.52
C PRO A 265 -10.51 13.58 0.61
N ASN A 266 -11.20 14.71 0.66
CA ASN A 266 -10.78 15.94 -0.01
C ASN A 266 -10.72 17.07 1.03
N ASP A 267 -9.86 16.89 2.01
CA ASP A 267 -9.63 17.74 3.18
C ASP A 267 -8.77 18.98 2.87
N LYS A 268 -7.88 18.92 1.87
CA LYS A 268 -6.99 20.03 1.47
C LYS A 268 -7.61 21.05 0.51
N GLU A 269 -8.86 20.86 0.10
CA GLU A 269 -9.58 21.81 -0.76
C GLU A 269 -10.95 22.12 -0.16
N ALA A 270 -11.28 23.42 -0.02
CA ALA A 270 -12.62 23.83 0.38
C ALA A 270 -13.70 23.23 -0.55
N ASP A 271 -14.74 22.63 0.06
CA ASP A 271 -15.79 21.81 -0.56
C ASP A 271 -16.50 22.39 -1.81
N SER A 272 -16.33 23.68 -2.11
CA SER A 272 -17.26 24.40 -3.00
C SER A 272 -16.66 25.40 -4.00
N LYS A 273 -15.34 25.63 -4.04
CA LYS A 273 -14.77 26.61 -4.98
C LYS A 273 -13.94 25.93 -6.07
N GLU A 274 -14.20 26.28 -7.33
CA GLU A 274 -13.31 25.93 -8.43
C GLU A 274 -11.94 26.54 -8.11
N CYS A 275 -10.87 25.74 -8.11
CA CYS A 275 -9.54 26.31 -8.03
C CYS A 275 -9.33 27.18 -9.26
N ASP A 276 -9.01 28.45 -9.06
CA ASP A 276 -8.62 29.31 -10.15
C ASP A 276 -7.34 28.76 -10.80
N VAL A 277 -7.23 28.91 -12.12
CA VAL A 277 -6.12 28.38 -12.90
C VAL A 277 -5.44 29.53 -13.66
N ASP A 278 -4.12 29.60 -13.57
CA ASP A 278 -3.33 30.58 -14.32
C ASP A 278 -3.19 30.23 -15.82
N ASP A 279 -2.52 31.11 -16.58
CA ASP A 279 -2.31 30.92 -18.02
C ASP A 279 -1.49 29.65 -18.35
N ASP A 280 -0.66 29.19 -17.42
CA ASP A 280 0.18 28.00 -17.54
C ASP A 280 -0.56 26.71 -17.13
N GLY A 281 -1.75 26.84 -16.53
CA GLY A 281 -2.58 25.71 -16.14
C GLY A 281 -2.38 25.24 -14.71
N TYR A 282 -1.72 26.02 -13.86
CA TYR A 282 -1.51 25.76 -12.43
C TYR A 282 -2.65 26.34 -11.59
N SER A 283 -3.05 25.58 -10.56
CA SER A 283 -4.07 26.01 -9.61
C SER A 283 -3.50 27.00 -8.60
N TYR A 284 -4.21 28.09 -8.33
CA TYR A 284 -3.88 29.03 -7.26
C TYR A 284 -5.07 29.25 -6.32
N ILE A 285 -4.78 29.76 -5.12
CA ILE A 285 -5.76 30.10 -4.09
C ILE A 285 -5.74 31.62 -3.94
N SER A 286 -6.91 32.27 -3.97
CA SER A 286 -6.97 33.72 -3.78
C SER A 286 -6.70 34.08 -2.32
N VAL A 287 -6.22 35.30 -2.07
CA VAL A 287 -6.02 35.79 -0.68
C VAL A 287 -7.33 35.71 0.11
N GLN A 288 -8.48 35.92 -0.53
CA GLN A 288 -9.77 35.81 0.13
C GLN A 288 -10.07 34.36 0.54
N ASP A 289 -9.81 33.39 -0.35
CA ASP A 289 -10.06 31.98 -0.04
C ASP A 289 -9.13 31.47 1.06
N ALA A 290 -7.88 31.92 1.07
CA ALA A 290 -6.93 31.61 2.14
C ALA A 290 -7.34 32.20 3.51
N ILE A 291 -8.00 33.36 3.52
CA ILE A 291 -8.56 33.94 4.75
C ILE A 291 -9.82 33.19 5.20
N ASP A 292 -10.63 32.71 4.25
CA ASP A 292 -11.84 31.95 4.52
C ASP A 292 -11.53 30.52 5.01
N ASP A 293 -10.41 29.93 4.56
CA ASP A 293 -9.96 28.58 4.87
C ASP A 293 -8.41 28.46 4.83
N GLU A 294 -7.79 28.43 6.01
CA GLU A 294 -6.34 28.36 6.19
C GLU A 294 -5.79 26.91 6.06
N SER A 295 -6.65 25.88 5.95
CA SER A 295 -6.21 24.46 5.91
C SER A 295 -5.22 24.16 4.78
N SER A 296 -5.42 24.79 3.62
CA SER A 296 -4.53 24.69 2.46
C SER A 296 -3.15 25.35 2.63
N MET A 297 -2.95 26.08 3.74
CA MET A 297 -1.69 26.74 4.11
C MET A 297 -0.93 26.01 5.23
N GLU A 298 -1.36 24.80 5.60
CA GLU A 298 -0.62 23.97 6.55
C GLU A 298 0.71 23.48 5.91
N GLU A 299 1.82 23.97 6.45
CA GLU A 299 3.18 23.61 6.01
C GLU A 299 3.90 22.65 6.98
N SER A 300 3.26 22.27 8.10
CA SER A 300 3.85 21.34 9.05
C SER A 300 3.85 19.93 8.51
N GLU A 301 4.95 19.20 8.76
CA GLU A 301 5.02 17.78 8.47
C GLU A 301 3.99 17.01 9.30
N ASP A 302 3.25 16.12 8.63
CA ASP A 302 2.30 15.22 9.25
C ASP A 302 2.68 13.76 8.91
N GLU A 303 3.56 13.18 9.73
CA GLU A 303 3.99 11.77 9.61
C GLU A 303 2.82 10.79 9.76
N GLU A 304 1.70 11.26 10.31
CA GLU A 304 0.50 10.48 10.55
C GLU A 304 -0.49 10.50 9.37
N GLU A 305 -0.29 11.37 8.38
CA GLU A 305 -1.12 11.43 7.17
C GLU A 305 -1.05 10.10 6.40
N VAL A 306 -2.13 9.71 5.70
CA VAL A 306 -2.22 8.44 4.97
C VAL A 306 -2.13 8.68 3.47
N MET A 307 -1.19 8.01 2.80
CA MET A 307 -1.10 8.00 1.34
C MET A 307 -1.81 6.76 0.77
N SER A 308 -3.04 6.95 0.29
CA SER A 308 -3.82 5.87 -0.30
C SER A 308 -3.33 5.51 -1.71
N VAL A 309 -3.24 4.21 -2.02
CA VAL A 309 -2.75 3.69 -3.30
C VAL A 309 -3.66 2.62 -3.89
N PHE A 310 -3.59 2.47 -5.21
CA PHE A 310 -4.32 1.46 -5.97
C PHE A 310 -3.55 1.00 -7.20
N PHE A 311 -3.87 -0.19 -7.71
CA PHE A 311 -3.35 -0.65 -8.99
C PHE A 311 -4.24 -0.16 -10.14
N ILE A 312 -3.66 0.51 -11.12
CA ILE A 312 -4.33 0.67 -12.42
C ILE A 312 -4.15 -0.61 -13.23
N LEU A 313 -5.14 -0.98 -14.05
CA LEU A 313 -5.02 -2.10 -14.99
C LEU A 313 -4.91 -1.56 -16.42
N PRO A 314 -3.69 -1.34 -16.95
CA PRO A 314 -3.50 -0.75 -18.27
C PRO A 314 -4.25 -1.48 -19.37
N GLY A 315 -4.89 -0.70 -20.25
CA GLY A 315 -5.67 -1.20 -21.38
C GLY A 315 -7.04 -1.80 -21.02
N LYS A 316 -7.42 -1.81 -19.74
CA LYS A 316 -8.70 -2.32 -19.27
C LYS A 316 -9.62 -1.20 -18.81
N VAL A 317 -10.91 -1.37 -19.12
CA VAL A 317 -11.96 -0.43 -18.76
C VAL A 317 -13.10 -1.18 -18.09
N GLN A 318 -13.80 -0.52 -17.17
CA GLN A 318 -14.96 -1.10 -16.51
C GLN A 318 -16.07 -1.38 -17.55
N ALA A 319 -16.70 -2.55 -17.42
CA ALA A 319 -17.82 -2.94 -18.28
C ALA A 319 -19.13 -2.26 -17.83
N TYR A 320 -20.05 -2.11 -18.78
CA TYR A 320 -21.41 -1.65 -18.53
C TYR A 320 -22.28 -2.81 -18.04
N ASP A 321 -22.88 -2.64 -16.86
CA ASP A 321 -23.90 -3.48 -16.21
C ASP A 321 -23.61 -5.00 -16.13
N LYS A 322 -23.56 -5.50 -14.89
CA LYS A 322 -23.14 -6.88 -14.62
C LYS A 322 -24.31 -7.86 -14.82
N PRO A 323 -24.13 -9.04 -15.46
CA PRO A 323 -23.00 -9.48 -16.27
C PRO A 323 -23.24 -9.38 -17.79
N TYR A 324 -24.41 -8.93 -18.25
CA TYR A 324 -24.78 -8.85 -19.68
C TYR A 324 -25.80 -7.74 -19.93
N GLY A 325 -25.38 -6.67 -20.61
CA GLY A 325 -26.25 -5.59 -21.08
C GLY A 325 -25.85 -5.07 -22.47
N HIS A 326 -26.81 -4.44 -23.16
CA HIS A 326 -26.54 -3.71 -24.40
C HIS A 326 -25.49 -2.62 -24.15
N ILE A 327 -24.44 -2.54 -24.99
CA ILE A 327 -23.48 -1.44 -24.91
C ILE A 327 -24.22 -0.12 -25.18
N SER A 328 -24.43 0.69 -24.15
CA SER A 328 -25.02 2.02 -24.30
C SER A 328 -24.09 2.91 -25.13
N TRP A 329 -24.61 4.01 -25.70
CA TRP A 329 -23.77 5.02 -26.35
C TRP A 329 -22.69 5.57 -25.39
N VAL A 330 -23.01 5.66 -24.10
CA VAL A 330 -22.08 6.01 -23.01
C VAL A 330 -21.03 4.91 -22.83
N GLY A 331 -21.39 3.63 -22.74
CA GLY A 331 -20.42 2.53 -22.65
C GLY A 331 -19.44 2.46 -23.82
N ASN A 332 -19.86 2.87 -25.03
CA ASN A 332 -18.95 2.98 -26.19
C ASN A 332 -17.96 4.15 -26.09
N LYS A 333 -18.33 5.25 -25.41
CA LYS A 333 -17.58 6.52 -25.41
C LYS A 333 -16.95 6.90 -24.05
N SER A 334 -17.44 6.33 -22.96
CA SER A 334 -17.04 6.57 -21.57
C SER A 334 -16.21 5.37 -21.10
N ARG A 335 -14.94 5.41 -21.49
CA ARG A 335 -13.94 4.40 -21.12
C ARG A 335 -13.47 4.69 -19.69
N TRP A 336 -14.15 4.10 -18.71
CA TRP A 336 -13.76 4.26 -17.31
C TRP A 336 -12.59 3.32 -16.97
N PRO A 337 -11.45 3.79 -16.44
CA PRO A 337 -10.32 2.93 -16.14
C PRO A 337 -10.68 1.82 -15.14
N MET A 338 -10.20 0.62 -15.41
CA MET A 338 -10.26 -0.47 -14.45
C MET A 338 -9.09 -0.34 -13.47
N PHE A 339 -9.39 -0.47 -12.18
CA PHE A 339 -8.42 -0.46 -11.10
C PHE A 339 -8.79 -1.48 -10.05
N ILE A 340 -7.83 -1.85 -9.20
CA ILE A 340 -8.02 -2.76 -8.08
C ILE A 340 -7.14 -2.36 -6.90
N THR A 341 -7.60 -2.61 -5.68
CA THR A 341 -6.73 -2.66 -4.48
C THR A 341 -6.58 -4.11 -4.00
N ASP A 342 -7.64 -4.91 -4.16
CA ASP A 342 -7.65 -6.35 -3.95
C ASP A 342 -8.51 -7.02 -5.04
N TYR A 343 -8.06 -8.18 -5.53
CA TYR A 343 -8.77 -8.97 -6.53
C TYR A 343 -10.17 -9.43 -6.09
N ARG A 344 -10.48 -9.41 -4.79
CA ARG A 344 -11.77 -9.84 -4.21
C ARG A 344 -12.78 -8.70 -4.13
N ILE A 345 -12.36 -7.44 -4.20
CA ILE A 345 -13.22 -6.27 -4.01
C ILE A 345 -13.80 -5.84 -5.34
N ASN A 346 -15.11 -5.61 -5.42
CA ASN A 346 -15.76 -5.11 -6.64
C ASN A 346 -15.38 -5.91 -7.90
N THR A 347 -15.31 -7.25 -7.77
CA THR A 347 -15.04 -8.20 -8.90
C THR A 347 -16.00 -7.98 -10.07
N ASP A 348 -17.12 -7.32 -9.78
CA ASP A 348 -18.09 -6.77 -10.68
C ASP A 348 -17.56 -5.82 -11.76
N TYR A 349 -16.54 -5.05 -11.42
CA TYR A 349 -15.96 -4.04 -12.28
C TYR A 349 -14.59 -4.45 -12.83
N GLN A 350 -14.16 -5.69 -12.57
CA GLN A 350 -12.87 -6.26 -12.99
C GLN A 350 -12.99 -7.25 -14.18
N TYR A 351 -14.21 -7.55 -14.63
CA TYR A 351 -14.44 -8.58 -15.64
C TYR A 351 -14.01 -8.12 -17.05
N ALA A 352 -13.14 -8.90 -17.69
CA ALA A 352 -12.59 -8.59 -19.02
C ALA A 352 -13.27 -9.35 -20.18
N GLY A 353 -14.34 -10.11 -19.93
CA GLY A 353 -15.03 -10.91 -20.96
C GLY A 353 -14.51 -12.35 -21.11
N VAL A 354 -15.29 -13.19 -21.80
CA VAL A 354 -15.02 -14.62 -22.02
C VAL A 354 -13.77 -14.87 -22.88
N SER A 355 -13.38 -13.91 -23.72
CA SER A 355 -12.17 -14.01 -24.57
C SER A 355 -10.85 -13.75 -23.81
N SER A 356 -10.90 -13.41 -22.52
CA SER A 356 -9.73 -13.06 -21.70
C SER A 356 -9.35 -14.13 -20.67
N ILE A 357 -9.74 -15.40 -20.90
CA ILE A 357 -9.34 -16.55 -20.08
C ILE A 357 -7.80 -16.58 -20.01
N GLY A 358 -7.25 -16.28 -18.83
CA GLY A 358 -5.80 -16.25 -18.56
C GLY A 358 -5.17 -14.87 -18.34
N ASP A 359 -5.90 -13.76 -18.56
CA ASP A 359 -5.40 -12.39 -18.26
C ASP A 359 -6.06 -11.79 -17.00
N THR A 360 -6.54 -12.64 -16.08
CA THR A 360 -7.05 -12.18 -14.79
C THR A 360 -5.88 -11.66 -13.96
N LYS A 361 -5.78 -10.34 -13.82
CA LYS A 361 -4.75 -9.70 -12.99
C LYS A 361 -5.18 -9.82 -11.53
N LEU A 362 -4.67 -10.85 -10.86
CA LEU A 362 -4.94 -11.13 -9.45
C LEU A 362 -3.89 -10.42 -8.58
N PHE A 363 -4.04 -9.10 -8.39
CA PHE A 363 -3.17 -8.32 -7.50
C PHE A 363 -3.89 -8.00 -6.20
N SER A 364 -3.11 -7.84 -5.13
CA SER A 364 -3.65 -7.57 -3.81
C SER A 364 -2.67 -6.76 -2.98
N LEU A 365 -3.17 -5.72 -2.32
CA LEU A 365 -2.42 -5.02 -1.27
C LEU A 365 -2.48 -5.74 0.09
N SER A 366 -3.24 -6.82 0.23
CA SER A 366 -3.33 -7.56 1.49
C SER A 366 -1.94 -7.98 2.02
N LEU A 367 -1.71 -7.72 3.31
CA LEU A 367 -0.53 -8.14 4.07
C LEU A 367 -0.54 -9.65 4.36
N ASN A 368 -1.73 -10.26 4.34
CA ASN A 368 -1.93 -11.65 4.67
C ASN A 368 -1.80 -12.58 3.46
N SER A 369 -1.73 -13.88 3.74
CA SER A 369 -1.75 -14.91 2.70
C SER A 369 -3.01 -14.79 1.83
N THR A 370 -2.87 -15.06 0.54
CA THR A 370 -3.96 -15.00 -0.44
C THR A 370 -4.02 -16.30 -1.24
N ASN A 371 -5.03 -16.45 -2.09
CA ASN A 371 -5.20 -17.66 -2.90
C ASN A 371 -4.02 -17.87 -3.88
N THR A 372 -3.83 -19.11 -4.31
CA THR A 372 -2.74 -19.48 -5.21
C THR A 372 -2.82 -18.70 -6.53
N GLY A 373 -1.69 -18.15 -6.98
CA GLY A 373 -1.62 -17.36 -8.22
C GLY A 373 -1.90 -15.86 -8.05
N VAL A 374 -2.33 -15.42 -6.86
CA VAL A 374 -2.45 -14.00 -6.52
C VAL A 374 -1.07 -13.43 -6.19
N ILE A 375 -0.75 -12.25 -6.72
CA ILE A 375 0.45 -11.50 -6.33
C ILE A 375 0.03 -10.49 -5.26
N SER A 376 0.30 -10.79 -3.99
CA SER A 376 -0.03 -9.92 -2.85
C SER A 376 1.17 -9.22 -2.24
N LEU A 377 0.95 -8.07 -1.58
CA LEU A 377 1.99 -7.34 -0.84
C LEU A 377 2.57 -8.18 0.30
N GLY A 378 1.73 -9.03 0.91
CA GLY A 378 2.13 -10.01 1.92
C GLY A 378 3.29 -10.90 1.50
N LYS A 379 3.57 -11.08 0.20
CA LYS A 379 4.75 -11.85 -0.25
C LYS A 379 6.08 -11.27 0.25
N PHE A 380 6.18 -9.95 0.38
CA PHE A 380 7.39 -9.26 0.86
C PHE A 380 7.52 -9.27 2.38
N HIS A 381 6.37 -9.44 3.05
CA HIS A 381 6.24 -9.42 4.50
C HIS A 381 6.19 -10.81 5.14
N ASN A 382 5.96 -11.86 4.34
CA ASN A 382 5.97 -13.27 4.78
C ASN A 382 7.32 -13.94 4.55
N SER A 383 8.15 -13.45 3.62
CA SER A 383 9.46 -14.01 3.28
C SER A 383 10.59 -13.55 4.22
N VAL A 384 10.26 -13.15 5.45
CA VAL A 384 11.23 -12.52 6.35
C VAL A 384 12.25 -13.55 6.81
N ILE A 385 13.53 -13.20 6.67
CA ILE A 385 14.60 -13.85 7.40
C ILE A 385 14.26 -13.67 8.89
N LYS A 386 13.96 -14.75 9.61
CA LYS A 386 13.54 -14.61 11.01
C LYS A 386 14.71 -14.03 11.81
N ILE A 387 14.55 -12.84 12.38
CA ILE A 387 15.59 -12.23 13.22
C ILE A 387 15.19 -12.46 14.67
N ASP A 388 16.12 -12.95 15.48
CA ASP A 388 15.97 -12.93 16.93
C ASP A 388 16.20 -11.49 17.42
N ASN A 389 15.12 -10.73 17.52
CA ASN A 389 15.13 -9.31 17.88
C ASN A 389 15.22 -9.05 19.40
N ARG A 390 15.34 -10.10 20.21
CA ARG A 390 15.44 -10.00 21.68
C ARG A 390 16.87 -10.07 22.18
N ASN A 391 17.77 -10.65 21.38
CA ASN A 391 19.16 -10.85 21.74
C ASN A 391 20.04 -9.97 20.85
N CYS A 392 20.39 -8.78 21.34
CA CYS A 392 21.39 -7.93 20.69
C CYS A 392 22.79 -8.37 21.13
N MET A 393 23.66 -8.68 20.18
CA MET A 393 25.05 -9.03 20.42
C MET A 393 25.94 -7.84 20.06
N GLU A 394 26.59 -7.25 21.06
CA GLU A 394 27.60 -6.22 20.86
C GLU A 394 28.98 -6.87 20.66
N VAL A 395 29.64 -6.52 19.56
CA VAL A 395 30.95 -7.07 19.20
C VAL A 395 31.91 -5.95 18.80
N LYS A 396 33.09 -5.96 19.42
CA LYS A 396 34.23 -5.18 18.94
C LYS A 396 35.06 -6.01 17.95
N PHE A 397 35.37 -5.46 16.80
CA PHE A 397 36.13 -6.14 15.74
C PHE A 397 37.05 -5.16 14.99
N LYS A 398 38.07 -5.70 14.32
CA LYS A 398 38.98 -4.90 13.47
C LYS A 398 38.57 -4.96 12.01
N SER A 399 38.73 -3.84 11.30
CA SER A 399 38.57 -3.79 9.85
C SER A 399 39.47 -2.71 9.24
N ASP A 400 40.11 -3.02 8.11
CA ASP A 400 40.94 -2.07 7.36
C ASP A 400 40.11 -1.11 6.50
N VAL A 401 38.82 -1.42 6.31
CA VAL A 401 37.84 -0.60 5.60
C VAL A 401 36.64 -0.32 6.50
N ILE A 402 35.93 0.78 6.26
CA ILE A 402 34.68 1.07 6.97
C ILE A 402 33.70 -0.08 6.69
N PRO A 403 33.28 -0.84 7.72
CA PRO A 403 32.39 -1.97 7.52
C PRO A 403 31.02 -1.48 7.10
N ASP A 404 30.39 -2.24 6.20
CA ASP A 404 29.10 -1.88 5.63
C ASP A 404 27.96 -2.54 6.42
N PRO A 405 27.19 -1.79 7.23
CA PRO A 405 26.12 -2.34 8.06
C PRO A 405 24.97 -2.96 7.25
N SER A 406 24.91 -2.72 5.94
CA SER A 406 23.91 -3.34 5.08
C SER A 406 24.14 -4.83 4.80
N LYS A 407 25.35 -5.33 5.07
CA LYS A 407 25.74 -6.71 4.75
C LYS A 407 25.37 -7.66 5.87
N LEU A 408 25.31 -8.95 5.52
CA LEU A 408 25.20 -10.01 6.51
C LEU A 408 26.55 -10.24 7.17
N TYR A 409 26.56 -10.39 8.48
CA TYR A 409 27.77 -10.65 9.25
C TYR A 409 27.81 -12.11 9.68
N ILE A 410 28.93 -12.79 9.46
CA ILE A 410 29.18 -14.12 9.99
C ILE A 410 30.08 -13.98 11.21
N ILE A 411 29.54 -14.33 12.37
CA ILE A 411 30.24 -14.28 13.65
C ILE A 411 30.18 -15.69 14.23
N ARG A 412 31.33 -16.35 14.37
CA ARG A 412 31.45 -17.73 14.87
C ARG A 412 30.50 -18.71 14.17
N ASN A 413 30.48 -18.70 12.83
CA ASN A 413 29.64 -19.56 11.96
C ASN A 413 28.12 -19.35 12.07
N LYS A 414 27.66 -18.28 12.71
CA LYS A 414 26.26 -17.88 12.71
C LYS A 414 26.10 -16.58 11.93
N LYS A 415 24.97 -16.43 11.25
CA LYS A 415 24.66 -15.24 10.45
C LYS A 415 23.90 -14.22 11.30
N TYR A 416 24.24 -12.96 11.13
CA TYR A 416 23.66 -11.83 11.84
C TYR A 416 23.33 -10.69 10.88
N VAL A 417 22.32 -9.91 11.23
CA VAL A 417 22.08 -8.57 10.68
C VAL A 417 22.70 -7.53 11.60
N CYS A 418 23.27 -6.47 11.02
CA CYS A 418 23.84 -5.36 11.76
C CYS A 418 22.79 -4.25 11.94
N GLU A 419 22.59 -3.79 13.17
CA GLU A 419 21.76 -2.62 13.46
C GLU A 419 22.54 -1.33 13.25
N LYS A 420 23.73 -1.25 13.84
CA LYS A 420 24.62 -0.08 13.74
C LYS A 420 26.06 -0.48 13.97
N ILE A 421 26.96 0.37 13.48
CA ILE A 421 28.41 0.26 13.69
C ILE A 421 28.90 1.61 14.18
N GLU A 422 29.50 1.61 15.35
CA GLU A 422 30.13 2.77 15.95
C GLU A 422 31.64 2.72 15.69
N MET A 423 32.22 3.87 15.38
CA MET A 423 33.65 4.04 15.17
C MET A 423 34.16 5.25 15.95
N GLU A 424 35.39 5.18 16.42
CA GLU A 424 36.06 6.29 17.10
C GLU A 424 36.98 7.01 16.11
N VAL A 425 36.89 8.34 16.07
CA VAL A 425 37.75 9.20 15.25
C VAL A 425 38.70 9.93 16.17
N LYS A 426 40.00 9.74 15.97
CA LYS A 426 41.05 10.33 16.80
C LYS A 426 42.16 10.89 15.93
N ASP A 427 42.58 12.13 16.22
CA ASP A 427 43.65 12.83 15.49
C ASP A 427 43.43 12.83 13.96
N ASP A 428 42.19 13.09 13.52
CA ASP A 428 41.74 13.06 12.11
C ASP A 428 41.91 11.71 11.38
N ALA A 429 42.11 10.62 12.14
CA ALA A 429 42.16 9.25 11.63
C ALA A 429 41.06 8.38 12.26
N ILE A 430 40.49 7.48 11.46
CA ILE A 430 39.53 6.48 11.95
C ILE A 430 40.32 5.37 12.63
N GLU A 431 40.00 5.07 13.89
CA GLU A 431 40.59 3.91 14.55
C GLU A 431 40.11 2.62 13.87
N PRO A 432 40.99 1.62 13.62
CA PRO A 432 40.62 0.41 12.89
C PRO A 432 39.80 -0.58 13.74
N VAL A 433 39.23 -0.12 14.85
CA VAL A 433 38.41 -0.90 15.79
C VAL A 433 37.00 -0.33 15.77
N TYR A 434 36.04 -1.21 15.51
CA TYR A 434 34.63 -0.86 15.38
C TYR A 434 33.82 -1.62 16.43
N THR A 435 32.76 -1.00 16.94
CA THR A 435 31.77 -1.65 17.80
C THR A 435 30.50 -1.85 16.98
N GLY A 436 30.13 -3.10 16.70
CA GLY A 436 28.91 -3.44 15.96
C GLY A 436 27.86 -4.09 16.85
N TYR A 437 26.59 -3.83 16.52
CA TYR A 437 25.42 -4.36 17.21
C TYR A 437 24.66 -5.30 16.27
N PHE A 438 24.52 -6.56 16.67
CA PHE A 438 24.15 -7.64 15.78
C PHE A 438 22.99 -8.49 16.30
N TYR A 439 22.01 -8.79 15.45
CA TYR A 439 20.91 -9.71 15.78
C TYR A 439 21.00 -10.98 14.93
N MET A 440 20.79 -12.14 15.56
CA MET A 440 20.97 -13.43 14.90
C MET A 440 19.87 -13.67 13.88
N LEU A 441 20.25 -14.14 12.70
CA LEU A 441 19.33 -14.74 11.73
C LEU A 441 19.00 -16.17 12.17
N SER A 442 17.71 -16.50 12.24
CA SER A 442 17.14 -17.76 12.72
C SER A 442 16.44 -18.59 11.64
#